data_AF-A0A318TJ34-F1
#
_entry.id   AF-A0A318TJ34-F1
#
_cell.length_a   1.000
_cell.length_b   1.000
_cell.length_c   1.000
_cell.angle_alpha   90.00
_cell.angle_beta   90.00
_cell.angle_gamma   90.00
#
_symmetry.space_group_name_H-M   'P 1'
#
loop_
_entity.id
_entity.type
_entity.pdbx_description
1 polymer ?
#
loop_
_entity_poly.entity_id
_entity_poly.type
_entity_poly.pdbx_seq_one_letter_code
_entity_poly.pdbx_strand_id
1 'polypeptide(L)'
;MQILDHATGYLMAAGAMMALARQARGGGSWHVEVSLARIGQWLWDMGRLPQGLAAPDIIRDTIAPLLQRLPSGFGELEAVRHAAELSATPAAWTRPAMPLGSHPPRWSSG
;
A
#
# COMPACT_ATOMS: atom_id res chain seq x y z
N MET A 1 17.59 -3.18 0.67
CA MET A 1 17.25 -1.75 0.83
C MET A 1 15.74 -1.55 0.83
N GLN A 2 14.99 -1.95 -0.20
CA GLN A 2 13.52 -1.75 -0.29
C GLN A 2 12.71 -2.23 0.93
N ILE A 3 12.96 -3.43 1.49
CA ILE A 3 12.11 -3.98 2.57
C ILE A 3 12.12 -3.12 3.84
N LEU A 4 13.27 -2.52 4.18
CA LEU A 4 13.40 -1.68 5.36
C LEU A 4 12.60 -0.39 5.19
N ASP A 5 12.73 0.26 4.04
CA ASP A 5 11.99 1.47 3.71
C ASP A 5 10.48 1.20 3.66
N HIS A 6 10.08 0.08 3.05
CA HIS A 6 8.68 -0.30 2.90
C HIS A 6 8.03 -0.65 4.23
N ALA A 7 8.69 -1.48 5.06
CA ALA A 7 8.21 -1.81 6.40
C ALA A 7 8.10 -0.56 7.29
N THR A 8 9.09 0.33 7.21
CA THR A 8 9.08 1.60 7.96
C THR A 8 7.90 2.48 7.53
N GLY A 9 7.65 2.60 6.22
CA GLY A 9 6.49 3.32 5.68
C GLY A 9 5.16 2.79 6.22
N TYR A 10 4.97 1.47 6.21
CA TYR A 10 3.74 0.85 6.76
C TYR A 10 3.59 1.08 8.26
N LEU A 11 4.68 0.96 9.04
CA LEU A 11 4.66 1.21 10.48
C LEU A 11 4.36 2.67 10.82
N MET A 12 4.89 3.63 10.05
CA MET A 12 4.55 5.04 10.18
C MET A 12 3.07 5.30 9.87
N ALA A 13 2.55 4.74 8.78
CA ALA A 13 1.14 4.88 8.41
C ALA A 13 0.21 4.28 9.48
N ALA A 14 0.52 3.08 9.97
CA ALA A 14 -0.22 2.43 11.05
C ALA A 14 -0.22 3.29 12.33
N GLY A 15 0.95 3.78 12.73
CA GLY A 15 1.09 4.65 13.89
C GLY A 15 0.28 5.95 13.75
N ALA A 16 0.32 6.60 12.57
CA ALA A 16 -0.48 7.79 12.29
C ALA A 16 -1.99 7.52 12.38
N MET A 17 -2.47 6.39 11.84
CA MET A 17 -3.87 5.99 11.95
C MET A 17 -4.29 5.76 13.41
N MET A 18 -3.42 5.14 14.23
CA MET A 18 -3.67 4.94 15.66
C MET A 18 -3.73 6.28 16.42
N ALA A 19 -2.82 7.20 16.10
CA ALA A 19 -2.82 8.56 16.66
C ALA A 19 -4.12 9.31 16.35
N LEU A 20 -4.59 9.27 15.09
CA LEU A 20 -5.86 9.85 14.66
C LEU A 20 -7.06 9.21 15.38
N ALA A 21 -7.10 7.87 15.45
CA ALA A 21 -8.17 7.16 16.15
C ALA A 21 -8.23 7.54 17.64
N ARG A 22 -7.06 7.75 18.27
CA ARG A 22 -6.98 8.18 19.66
C ARG A 22 -7.40 9.63 19.83
N GLN A 23 -6.97 10.52 18.94
CA GLN A 23 -7.39 11.91 18.91
C GLN A 23 -8.91 12.04 18.75
N ALA A 24 -9.51 11.25 17.87
CA ALA A 24 -10.97 11.29 17.65
C ALA A 24 -11.79 10.89 18.87
N ARG A 25 -11.25 10.01 19.74
CA ARG A 25 -11.96 9.50 20.92
C ARG A 25 -11.69 10.31 22.19
N GLY A 26 -10.49 10.82 22.35
CA GLY A 26 -10.03 11.45 23.60
C GLY A 26 -9.45 12.85 23.46
N GLY A 27 -9.45 13.42 22.25
CA GLY A 27 -8.82 14.70 21.96
C GLY A 27 -7.28 14.66 22.06
N GLY A 28 -6.67 15.85 22.09
CA GLY A 28 -5.22 16.03 22.22
C GLY A 28 -4.43 15.91 20.92
N SER A 29 -3.10 15.94 21.05
CA SER A 29 -2.14 15.67 20.00
C SER A 29 -1.28 14.46 20.38
N TRP A 30 -0.89 13.68 19.38
CA TRP A 30 -0.13 12.46 19.58
C TRP A 30 1.12 12.49 18.70
N HIS A 31 2.25 12.05 19.26
CA HIS A 31 3.51 11.91 18.54
C HIS A 31 3.81 10.43 18.32
N VAL A 32 4.25 10.09 17.10
CA VAL A 32 4.64 8.73 16.72
C VAL A 32 6.07 8.78 16.22
N GLU A 33 6.94 7.97 16.82
CA GLU A 33 8.33 7.82 16.44
C GLU A 33 8.58 6.42 15.90
N VAL A 34 9.31 6.33 14.79
CA VAL A 34 9.70 5.07 14.15
C VAL A 34 11.20 5.09 13.88
N SER A 35 11.90 4.00 14.19
CA SER A 35 13.35 3.88 14.04
C SER A 35 13.72 2.84 12.99
N LEU A 36 14.36 3.28 11.91
CA LEU A 36 14.92 2.41 10.87
C LEU A 36 15.89 1.38 11.45
N ALA A 37 16.77 1.79 12.37
CA ALA A 37 17.74 0.88 12.98
C ALA A 37 17.05 -0.25 13.77
N ARG A 38 16.01 0.09 14.55
CA ARG A 38 15.24 -0.91 15.31
C ARG A 38 14.47 -1.85 14.39
N ILE A 39 13.89 -1.33 13.31
CA ILE A 39 13.21 -2.17 12.31
C ILE A 39 14.22 -3.08 11.60
N GLY A 40 15.40 -2.56 11.26
CA GLY A 40 16.47 -3.36 10.67
C GLY A 40 16.90 -4.52 11.57
N GLN A 41 17.06 -4.28 12.87
CA GLN A 41 17.35 -5.33 13.85
C GLN A 41 16.22 -6.35 13.92
N TRP A 42 14.96 -5.89 14.02
CA TRP A 42 13.79 -6.77 14.04
C TRP A 42 13.69 -7.65 12.79
N LEU A 43 13.94 -7.08 11.60
CA LEU A 43 13.97 -7.82 10.34
C LEU A 43 15.09 -8.88 10.33
N TRP A 44 16.24 -8.56 10.92
CA TRP A 44 17.36 -9.50 11.03
C TRP A 44 17.05 -10.67 11.97
N ASP A 45 16.38 -10.38 13.09
CA ASP A 45 16.04 -11.35 14.13
C ASP A 45 14.94 -12.35 13.70
N MET A 46 14.21 -12.07 12.61
CA MET A 46 13.24 -13.02 12.05
C MET A 46 13.89 -14.29 11.45
N GLY A 47 15.21 -14.29 11.29
CA GLY A 47 15.94 -15.44 10.75
C GLY A 47 15.76 -15.60 9.24
N ARG A 48 16.33 -16.69 8.70
CA ARG A 48 16.29 -17.00 7.27
C ARG A 48 15.63 -18.35 7.03
N LEU A 49 14.82 -18.43 5.99
CA LEU A 49 14.29 -19.71 5.52
C LEU A 49 15.42 -20.50 4.82
N PRO A 50 15.65 -21.79 5.14
CA PRO A 50 16.77 -22.57 4.59
C PRO A 50 16.83 -22.63 3.05
N GLN A 51 15.69 -22.50 2.37
CA GLN A 51 15.58 -22.41 0.91
C GLN A 51 14.84 -21.14 0.45
N GLY A 52 14.90 -20.06 1.23
CA GLY A 52 14.12 -18.84 0.96
C GLY A 52 14.40 -18.17 -0.39
N LEU A 53 15.58 -18.43 -0.98
CA LEU A 53 15.95 -17.93 -2.31
C LEU A 53 15.61 -18.91 -3.45
N ALA A 54 15.16 -20.14 -3.13
CA ALA A 54 14.74 -21.13 -4.11
C ALA A 54 13.23 -21.08 -4.37
N ALA A 55 12.55 -20.02 -3.94
CA ALA A 55 11.14 -19.82 -4.26
C ALA A 55 10.98 -19.70 -5.78
N PRO A 56 9.98 -20.35 -6.39
CA PRO A 56 9.73 -20.24 -7.81
C PRO A 56 9.32 -18.81 -8.16
N ASP A 57 9.65 -18.40 -9.39
CA ASP A 57 9.21 -17.11 -9.90
C ASP A 57 7.68 -17.02 -9.94
N ILE A 58 7.16 -15.81 -9.71
CA ILE A 58 5.74 -15.53 -9.83
C ILE A 58 5.38 -15.49 -11.31
N ILE A 59 4.63 -16.50 -11.77
CA ILE A 59 4.15 -16.57 -13.16
C ILE A 59 2.77 -15.91 -13.32
N ARG A 60 2.47 -15.50 -14.56
CA ARG A 60 1.24 -14.77 -14.90
C ARG A 60 -0.03 -15.51 -14.48
N ASP A 61 -0.08 -16.83 -14.70
CA ASP A 61 -1.26 -17.62 -14.40
C ASP A 61 -1.57 -17.66 -12.90
N THR A 62 -0.53 -17.60 -12.06
CA THR A 62 -0.67 -17.54 -10.59
C THR A 62 -1.32 -16.23 -10.14
N ILE A 63 -1.05 -15.12 -10.84
CA ILE A 63 -1.59 -13.81 -10.49
C ILE A 63 -2.84 -13.44 -11.28
N ALA A 64 -3.19 -14.17 -12.34
CA ALA A 64 -4.34 -13.86 -13.19
C ALA A 64 -5.65 -13.63 -12.41
N PRO A 65 -5.98 -14.40 -11.36
CA PRO A 65 -7.16 -14.11 -10.54
C PRO A 65 -7.09 -12.77 -9.81
N LEU A 66 -5.88 -12.29 -9.49
CA LEU A 66 -5.60 -11.03 -8.78
C LEU A 66 -5.60 -9.82 -9.71
N LEU A 67 -5.73 -10.02 -11.03
CA LEU A 67 -5.73 -8.94 -12.00
C LEU A 67 -7.16 -8.48 -12.32
N GLN A 68 -7.29 -7.19 -12.56
CA GLN A 68 -8.49 -6.55 -13.08
C GLN A 68 -8.14 -5.75 -14.34
N ARG A 69 -9.11 -5.64 -15.25
CA ARG A 69 -9.00 -4.79 -16.45
C ARG A 69 -9.84 -3.54 -16.28
N LEU A 70 -9.28 -2.40 -16.61
CA LEU A 70 -9.88 -1.09 -16.40
C LEU A 70 -9.65 -0.22 -17.64
N PRO A 71 -10.65 0.57 -18.08
CA PRO A 71 -10.44 1.54 -19.13
C PRO A 71 -9.50 2.65 -18.65
N SER A 72 -8.64 3.13 -19.56
CA SER A 72 -7.70 4.22 -19.28
C SER A 72 -7.53 5.13 -20.50
N GLY A 73 -6.93 6.30 -20.28
CA GLY A 73 -6.52 7.20 -21.37
C GLY A 73 -5.41 6.64 -22.26
N PHE A 74 -4.86 5.47 -21.91
CA PHE A 74 -3.86 4.73 -22.70
C PHE A 74 -4.44 3.46 -23.34
N GLY A 75 -5.77 3.27 -23.31
CA GLY A 75 -6.45 2.02 -23.69
C GLY A 75 -6.81 1.15 -22.48
N GLU A 76 -7.12 -0.12 -22.72
CA GLU A 76 -7.40 -1.07 -21.63
C GLU A 76 -6.12 -1.35 -20.83
N LEU A 77 -6.19 -1.10 -19.53
CA LEU A 77 -5.10 -1.37 -18.58
C LEU A 77 -5.43 -2.62 -17.77
N GLU A 78 -4.44 -3.49 -17.60
CA GLU A 78 -4.52 -4.61 -16.66
C GLU A 78 -3.66 -4.30 -15.43
N ALA A 79 -4.24 -4.41 -14.23
CA ALA A 79 -3.59 -4.07 -12.98
C ALA A 79 -3.96 -5.05 -11.86
N VAL A 80 -3.11 -5.15 -10.84
CA VAL A 80 -3.43 -5.92 -9.62
C VAL A 80 -4.56 -5.22 -8.87
N ARG A 81 -5.59 -5.97 -8.47
CA ARG A 81 -6.70 -5.45 -7.66
C ARG A 81 -6.23 -5.03 -6.27
N HIS A 82 -7.03 -4.23 -5.57
CA HIS A 82 -6.73 -3.88 -4.18
C HIS A 82 -6.60 -5.14 -3.32
N ALA A 83 -5.52 -5.22 -2.53
CA ALA A 83 -5.27 -6.37 -1.67
C ALA A 83 -6.28 -6.50 -0.51
N ALA A 84 -6.87 -5.37 -0.10
CA ALA A 84 -7.87 -5.33 0.96
C ALA A 84 -9.28 -5.17 0.37
N GLU A 85 -10.17 -6.09 0.71
CA GLU A 85 -11.58 -6.06 0.37
C GLU A 85 -12.38 -5.65 1.62
N LEU A 86 -12.71 -4.36 1.71
CA LEU A 86 -13.40 -3.77 2.86
C LEU A 86 -14.90 -3.69 2.57
N SER A 87 -15.72 -4.42 3.33
CA SER A 87 -17.18 -4.50 3.08
C SER A 87 -17.92 -3.17 3.27
N ALA A 88 -17.51 -2.36 4.25
CA ALA A 88 -18.14 -1.07 4.55
C ALA A 88 -17.57 0.10 3.73
N THR A 89 -16.28 0.01 3.34
CA THR A 89 -15.57 1.07 2.61
C THR A 89 -14.72 0.47 1.49
N PRO A 90 -15.35 -0.08 0.42
CA PRO A 90 -14.60 -0.73 -0.64
C PRO A 90 -13.55 0.20 -1.24
N ALA A 91 -12.30 -0.27 -1.35
CA ALA A 91 -11.24 0.48 -2.00
C ALA A 91 -11.52 0.58 -3.50
N ALA A 92 -11.53 1.80 -4.03
CA ALA A 92 -11.79 2.04 -5.44
C ALA A 92 -10.99 3.24 -5.95
N TRP A 93 -10.64 3.20 -7.23
CA TRP A 93 -10.13 4.35 -7.97
C TRP A 93 -11.31 5.07 -8.62
N THR A 94 -11.57 6.31 -8.21
CA THR A 94 -12.66 7.12 -8.79
C THR A 94 -12.31 7.73 -10.14
N ARG A 95 -11.04 7.66 -10.56
CA ARG A 95 -10.56 8.17 -11.84
C ARG A 95 -9.65 7.16 -12.53
N PRO A 96 -9.74 7.01 -13.86
CA PRO A 96 -8.83 6.16 -14.61
C PRO A 96 -7.42 6.76 -14.67
N ALA A 97 -6.43 5.94 -15.02
CA ALA A 97 -5.11 6.42 -15.41
C ALA A 97 -5.21 7.21 -16.72
N MET A 98 -4.59 8.39 -16.77
CA MET A 98 -4.68 9.31 -17.92
C MET A 98 -3.30 9.92 -18.25
N PRO A 99 -3.08 10.35 -19.50
CA PRO A 99 -1.93 11.17 -19.86
C PRO A 99 -1.79 12.44 -19.01
N LEU A 100 -0.55 12.94 -18.90
CA LEU A 100 -0.29 14.20 -18.22
C LEU A 100 -1.06 15.34 -18.90
N GLY A 101 -1.73 16.18 -18.10
CA GLY A 101 -2.51 17.30 -18.61
C GLY A 101 -3.96 16.96 -19.02
N SER A 102 -4.42 15.72 -18.87
CA SER A 102 -5.80 15.33 -19.24
C SER A 102 -6.91 15.91 -18.36
N HIS A 103 -6.57 16.51 -17.22
CA HIS A 103 -7.55 17.08 -16.29
C HIS A 103 -7.21 18.53 -15.94
N PRO A 104 -8.23 19.39 -15.76
CA PRO A 104 -8.01 20.74 -15.26
C PRO A 104 -7.40 20.68 -13.83
N PRO A 105 -6.58 21.68 -13.45
CA PRO A 105 -5.94 21.75 -12.13
C PRO A 105 -6.94 22.17 -11.04
N ARG A 106 -7.99 21.36 -10.86
CA ARG A 106 -9.02 21.53 -9.83
C ARG A 106 -9.25 20.22 -9.10
N TRP A 107 -9.48 20.33 -7.80
CA TRP A 107 -9.98 19.21 -7.02
C TRP A 107 -11.38 18.84 -7.50
N SER A 108 -11.67 17.54 -7.63
CA SER A 108 -13.06 17.13 -7.74
C SER A 108 -13.71 17.35 -6.38
N SER A 109 -14.84 18.05 -6.36
CA SER A 109 -15.80 17.89 -5.28
C SER A 109 -16.31 16.45 -5.34
N GLY A 110 -15.73 15.58 -4.50
CA GLY A 110 -16.27 14.26 -4.20
C GLY A 110 -17.39 14.38 -3.19
#